data_AF-A0A6P0NX41-F1
#
_entry.id   AF-A0A6P0NX41-F1
#
_cell.length_a   1.000
_cell.length_b   1.000
_cell.length_c   1.000
_cell.angle_alpha   90.00
_cell.angle_beta   90.00
_cell.angle_gamma   90.00
#
_symmetry.space_group_name_H-M   'P 1'
#
loop_
_entity.id
_entity.type
_entity.pdbx_description
1 polymer ?
#
loop_
_entity_poly.entity_id
_entity_poly.type
_entity_poly.pdbx_seq_one_letter_code
_entity_poly.pdbx_strand_id
1 'polypeptide(L)'
;MSTFFCADACRQANEDIIGSGTNYSVYVLIECPYPWDYNACESRYLPENLEILMREVNKSQLSVRFLLITQNQNKRQNNRKILIYEKEQSLFVSGYKKYEFDVDHPEKIAPVIQKYLAGDNLDINIQENQVRDMLVCTHGSHDKCCAKYGNPFYMQAKKTISELGIKNTRIWKASHFGGHRFAPTMIDFPDGRYYGLLDRESFKSILLRTGNIKSLGGVYRGWGILPTCIQALERELMFHHGWEWFEYKINFLDIDINSDRTLIQTQLAVVKPDGSRYTCEGRLVKDESKTIQLKGSCDATNSYEFIKYYVSHINFTIERKITEKVLVNYPQKKAS
;
A
#
# COMPACT_ATOMS: atom_id res chain seq x y z
N MET A 1 -9.74 23.32 -27.17
CA MET A 1 -10.40 22.39 -26.21
C MET A 1 -9.60 22.42 -24.92
N SER A 2 -10.24 22.65 -23.78
CA SER A 2 -9.57 22.62 -22.48
C SER A 2 -9.07 21.20 -22.19
N THR A 3 -7.81 21.07 -21.76
CA THR A 3 -7.25 19.77 -21.37
C THR A 3 -7.94 19.27 -20.09
N PHE A 4 -8.55 18.09 -20.14
CA PHE A 4 -9.15 17.44 -18.97
C PHE A 4 -8.07 16.86 -18.04
N PHE A 5 -8.25 17.04 -16.73
CA PHE A 5 -7.42 16.46 -15.69
C PHE A 5 -8.31 15.70 -14.70
N CYS A 6 -8.15 14.37 -14.62
CA CYS A 6 -8.96 13.54 -13.72
C CYS A 6 -8.82 13.95 -12.25
N ALA A 7 -7.63 14.41 -11.84
CA ALA A 7 -7.41 14.89 -10.48
C ALA A 7 -8.08 16.23 -10.16
N ASP A 8 -8.33 17.07 -11.17
CA ASP A 8 -9.07 18.32 -10.97
C ASP A 8 -10.57 18.03 -10.85
N ALA A 9 -11.09 17.13 -11.70
CA ALA A 9 -12.46 16.67 -11.62
C ALA A 9 -12.77 15.99 -10.26
N CYS A 10 -11.87 15.14 -9.76
CA CYS A 10 -12.00 14.52 -8.46
C CYS A 10 -12.07 15.54 -7.31
N ARG A 11 -11.22 16.58 -7.34
CA ARG A 11 -11.24 17.66 -6.34
C ARG A 11 -12.53 18.47 -6.39
N GLN A 12 -12.98 18.83 -7.59
CA GLN A 12 -14.23 19.56 -7.79
C GLN A 12 -15.44 18.78 -7.28
N ALA A 13 -15.40 17.47 -7.46
CA ALA A 13 -16.45 16.56 -7.00
C ALA A 13 -16.37 16.22 -5.50
N ASN A 14 -15.30 16.62 -4.80
CA ASN A 14 -15.05 16.26 -3.41
C ASN A 14 -15.18 14.75 -3.13
N GLU A 15 -14.62 13.92 -4.04
CA GLU A 15 -14.71 12.45 -3.91
C GLU A 15 -14.02 11.98 -2.62
N ASP A 16 -14.72 11.18 -1.81
CA ASP A 16 -14.11 10.49 -0.67
C ASP A 16 -13.13 9.42 -1.17
N ILE A 17 -11.84 9.57 -0.87
CA ILE A 17 -10.80 8.75 -1.52
C ILE A 17 -10.57 7.37 -0.88
N ILE A 18 -11.21 7.10 0.27
CA ILE A 18 -11.06 5.83 1.00
C ILE A 18 -11.53 4.64 0.17
N GLY A 19 -10.97 3.47 0.44
CA GLY A 19 -11.31 2.24 -0.27
C GLY A 19 -10.76 2.20 -1.69
N SER A 20 -9.63 2.87 -1.92
CA SER A 20 -8.97 2.92 -3.23
C SER A 20 -7.51 2.45 -3.19
N GLY A 21 -6.99 2.02 -2.05
CA GLY A 21 -5.67 1.38 -1.95
C GLY A 21 -5.70 -0.03 -2.54
N THR A 22 -4.76 -0.37 -3.42
CA THR A 22 -4.71 -1.72 -4.01
C THR A 22 -4.18 -2.76 -3.03
N ASN A 23 -4.69 -3.99 -3.12
CA ASN A 23 -4.29 -5.11 -2.28
C ASN A 23 -3.47 -6.13 -3.08
N TYR A 24 -2.16 -6.14 -2.87
CA TYR A 24 -1.23 -7.09 -3.48
C TYR A 24 -0.46 -7.83 -2.38
N SER A 25 -0.18 -9.11 -2.63
CA SER A 25 0.62 -9.94 -1.71
C SER A 25 2.10 -9.60 -1.79
N VAL A 26 2.60 -9.25 -2.98
CA VAL A 26 4.01 -8.90 -3.20
C VAL A 26 4.12 -7.63 -4.05
N TYR A 27 4.99 -6.70 -3.67
CA TYR A 27 5.46 -5.64 -4.55
C TYR A 27 6.93 -5.86 -4.90
N VAL A 28 7.26 -5.72 -6.18
CA VAL A 28 8.63 -5.76 -6.68
C VAL A 28 8.95 -4.40 -7.27
N LEU A 29 9.77 -3.63 -6.57
CA LEU A 29 10.20 -2.30 -6.97
C LEU A 29 11.58 -2.40 -7.63
N ILE A 30 11.69 -1.91 -8.86
CA ILE A 30 12.88 -2.04 -9.68
C ILE A 30 13.42 -0.65 -10.00
N GLU A 31 14.65 -0.36 -9.61
CA GLU A 31 15.27 0.90 -9.98
C GLU A 31 15.43 0.98 -11.50
N CYS A 32 14.81 1.96 -12.13
CA CYS A 32 14.88 2.16 -13.57
C CYS A 32 14.88 3.66 -13.89
N PRO A 33 15.94 4.19 -14.55
CA PRO A 33 16.00 5.59 -14.93
C PRO A 33 14.88 6.01 -15.87
N TYR A 34 14.52 7.30 -15.84
CA TYR A 34 13.65 7.89 -16.86
C TYR A 34 14.29 7.97 -18.26
N PRO A 35 13.47 8.05 -19.32
CA PRO A 35 12.00 8.05 -19.33
C PRO A 35 11.39 6.65 -19.24
N TRP A 36 10.12 6.61 -18.81
CA TRP A 36 9.30 5.40 -18.83
C TRP A 36 8.20 5.54 -19.88
N ASP A 37 7.91 4.47 -20.60
CA ASP A 37 6.83 4.41 -21.59
C ASP A 37 5.46 4.28 -20.92
N TYR A 38 4.36 4.43 -21.68
CA TYR A 38 2.99 4.36 -21.13
C TYR A 38 2.81 3.08 -20.27
N ASN A 39 3.21 1.94 -20.83
CA ASN A 39 3.42 0.72 -20.08
C ASN A 39 4.84 0.74 -19.50
N ALA A 40 4.94 0.84 -18.17
CA ALA A 40 6.24 0.91 -17.50
C ALA A 40 7.11 -0.33 -17.80
N CYS A 41 6.49 -1.52 -17.96
CA CYS A 41 7.19 -2.78 -18.22
C CYS A 41 7.87 -2.82 -19.59
N GLU A 42 7.48 -1.95 -20.53
CA GLU A 42 8.03 -1.87 -21.89
C GLU A 42 9.09 -0.76 -22.00
N SER A 43 9.48 -0.15 -20.87
CA SER A 43 10.41 0.98 -20.88
C SER A 43 11.80 0.57 -21.36
N ARG A 44 12.39 1.37 -22.24
CA ARG A 44 13.68 1.14 -22.93
C ARG A 44 14.89 0.70 -22.08
N TYR A 45 14.87 0.93 -20.77
CA TYR A 45 16.00 0.64 -19.87
C TYR A 45 15.83 -0.68 -19.12
N LEU A 46 14.74 -1.41 -19.37
CA LEU A 46 14.53 -2.75 -18.87
C LEU A 46 15.14 -3.76 -19.85
N PRO A 47 15.87 -4.77 -19.35
CA PRO A 47 16.37 -5.85 -20.19
C PRO A 47 15.22 -6.78 -20.62
N GLU A 48 15.38 -7.43 -21.78
CA GLU A 48 14.36 -8.29 -22.38
C GLU A 48 13.96 -9.45 -21.45
N ASN A 49 14.92 -10.04 -20.75
CA ASN A 49 14.66 -11.15 -19.82
C ASN A 49 13.72 -10.76 -18.66
N LEU A 50 13.81 -9.51 -18.19
CA LEU A 50 12.96 -8.98 -17.14
C LEU A 50 11.56 -8.69 -17.66
N GLU A 51 11.45 -8.15 -18.87
CA GLU A 51 10.15 -7.92 -19.50
C GLU A 51 9.38 -9.25 -19.67
N ILE A 52 10.06 -10.30 -20.14
CA ILE A 52 9.49 -11.65 -20.27
C ILE A 52 9.00 -12.15 -18.90
N LEU A 53 9.84 -12.08 -17.86
CA LEU A 53 9.47 -12.49 -16.51
C LEU A 53 8.24 -11.73 -15.99
N MET A 54 8.20 -10.40 -16.16
CA MET A 54 7.06 -9.59 -15.73
C MET A 54 5.78 -9.99 -16.47
N ARG A 55 5.87 -10.28 -17.77
CA ARG A 55 4.73 -10.78 -18.57
C ARG A 55 4.25 -12.16 -18.08
N GLU A 56 5.16 -13.06 -17.75
CA GLU A 56 4.83 -14.39 -17.21
C GLU A 56 4.15 -14.31 -15.84
N VAL A 57 4.72 -13.53 -14.93
CA VAL A 57 4.14 -13.32 -13.59
C VAL A 57 2.78 -12.64 -13.68
N ASN A 58 2.59 -11.65 -14.55
CA ASN A 58 1.29 -11.01 -14.75
C ASN A 58 0.23 -11.96 -15.34
N LYS A 59 0.63 -13.00 -16.05
CA LYS A 59 -0.29 -14.06 -16.55
C LYS A 59 -0.58 -15.12 -15.51
N SER A 60 0.26 -15.24 -14.48
CA SER A 60 0.02 -16.14 -13.36
C SER A 60 -1.09 -15.62 -12.45
N GLN A 61 -1.65 -16.49 -11.61
CA GLN A 61 -2.62 -16.11 -10.57
C GLN A 61 -1.94 -15.48 -9.33
N LEU A 62 -0.62 -15.20 -9.39
CA LEU A 62 0.12 -14.60 -8.29
C LEU A 62 -0.26 -13.12 -8.12
N SER A 63 -0.52 -12.71 -6.90
CA SER A 63 -0.82 -11.31 -6.56
C SER A 63 0.47 -10.49 -6.38
N VAL A 64 1.18 -10.30 -7.50
CA VAL A 64 2.47 -9.57 -7.56
C VAL A 64 2.28 -8.26 -8.32
N ARG A 65 2.80 -7.16 -7.78
CA ARG A 65 2.83 -5.85 -8.42
C ARG A 65 4.25 -5.37 -8.69
N PHE A 66 4.60 -5.24 -9.95
CA PHE A 66 5.84 -4.58 -10.34
C PHE A 66 5.68 -3.07 -10.42
N LEU A 67 6.66 -2.33 -9.90
CA LEU A 67 6.77 -0.87 -10.04
C LEU A 67 8.21 -0.49 -10.40
N LEU A 68 8.36 0.50 -11.27
CA LEU A 68 9.66 1.13 -11.50
C LEU A 68 9.85 2.25 -10.50
N ILE A 69 11.04 2.39 -9.95
CA ILE A 69 11.40 3.46 -9.02
C ILE A 69 12.66 4.18 -9.47
N THR A 70 12.82 5.44 -9.10
CA THR A 70 14.07 6.17 -9.32
C THR A 70 14.22 7.37 -8.39
N GLN A 71 15.45 7.65 -7.99
CA GLN A 71 15.84 8.94 -7.41
C GLN A 71 16.53 9.86 -8.43
N ASN A 72 16.70 9.37 -9.66
CA ASN A 72 17.38 10.04 -10.78
C ASN A 72 18.83 10.44 -10.44
N GLN A 73 19.51 9.68 -9.56
CA GLN A 73 20.91 9.90 -9.17
C GLN A 73 21.88 9.00 -9.97
N ASN A 74 21.47 7.78 -10.32
CA ASN A 74 22.34 6.73 -10.86
C ASN A 74 22.23 6.52 -12.38
N LYS A 75 21.95 7.57 -13.17
CA LYS A 75 21.72 7.47 -14.62
C LYS A 75 22.87 6.82 -15.42
N ARG A 76 24.10 6.86 -14.89
CA ARG A 76 25.32 6.41 -15.57
C ARG A 76 25.92 5.11 -14.99
N GLN A 77 25.33 4.55 -13.95
CA GLN A 77 25.83 3.32 -13.34
C GLN A 77 25.00 2.13 -13.84
N ASN A 78 25.63 0.97 -14.01
CA ASN A 78 24.93 -0.28 -14.32
C ASN A 78 24.26 -0.89 -13.09
N ASN A 79 24.61 -0.40 -11.90
CA ASN A 79 24.04 -0.86 -10.64
C ASN A 79 22.53 -0.56 -10.58
N ARG A 80 21.75 -1.51 -10.08
CA ARG A 80 20.30 -1.41 -9.95
C ARG A 80 19.89 -1.95 -8.58
N LYS A 81 18.99 -1.22 -7.92
CA LYS A 81 18.35 -1.67 -6.70
C LYS A 81 17.04 -2.40 -6.99
N ILE A 82 16.80 -3.46 -6.24
CA ILE A 82 15.54 -4.20 -6.21
C ILE A 82 15.04 -4.19 -4.77
N LEU A 83 13.80 -3.74 -4.58
CA LEU A 83 13.11 -3.82 -3.29
C LEU A 83 11.91 -4.74 -3.43
N ILE A 84 11.80 -5.73 -2.57
CA ILE A 84 10.64 -6.62 -2.52
C ILE A 84 9.93 -6.42 -1.20
N TYR A 85 8.63 -6.20 -1.28
CA TYR A 85 7.73 -6.09 -0.14
C TYR A 85 6.74 -7.25 -0.18
N GLU A 86 6.85 -8.17 0.76
CA GLU A 86 6.01 -9.35 0.87
C GLU A 86 5.09 -9.23 2.07
N LYS A 87 3.79 -9.40 1.87
CA LYS A 87 2.82 -9.42 2.96
C LYS A 87 3.22 -10.51 3.95
N GLU A 88 3.30 -10.15 5.23
CA GLU A 88 3.69 -11.10 6.28
C GLU A 88 2.81 -12.36 6.25
N GLN A 89 3.44 -13.55 6.17
CA GLN A 89 2.74 -14.84 6.27
C GLN A 89 2.54 -15.26 7.73
N SER A 90 1.96 -14.37 8.53
CA SER A 90 1.61 -14.61 9.93
C SER A 90 0.10 -14.49 10.13
N LEU A 91 -0.43 -15.11 11.17
CA LEU A 91 -1.83 -14.95 11.56
C LEU A 91 -2.20 -13.49 11.76
N PHE A 92 -1.29 -12.70 12.34
CA PHE A 92 -1.47 -11.27 12.55
C PHE A 92 -0.43 -10.50 11.75
N VAL A 93 -0.90 -9.60 10.89
CA VAL A 93 -0.08 -8.83 9.95
C VAL A 93 -0.09 -7.34 10.30
N SER A 94 1.07 -6.69 10.18
CA SER A 94 1.25 -5.24 10.33
C SER A 94 1.70 -4.53 9.05
N GLY A 95 1.91 -5.26 7.97
CA GLY A 95 2.40 -4.71 6.71
C GLY A 95 3.18 -5.74 5.92
N TYR A 96 4.32 -5.31 5.40
CA TYR A 96 5.14 -6.08 4.48
C TYR A 96 6.56 -6.28 5.04
N LYS A 97 7.09 -7.50 4.90
CA LYS A 97 8.52 -7.77 5.05
C LYS A 97 9.26 -7.20 3.87
N LYS A 98 10.37 -6.51 4.15
CA LYS A 98 11.22 -5.88 3.15
C LYS A 98 12.43 -6.76 2.85
N TYR A 99 12.72 -6.94 1.58
CA TYR A 99 13.96 -7.51 1.07
C TYR A 99 14.61 -6.51 0.12
N GLU A 100 15.92 -6.30 0.24
CA GLU A 100 16.65 -5.33 -0.57
C GLU A 100 17.86 -6.01 -1.21
N PHE A 101 18.00 -5.83 -2.52
CA PHE A 101 19.07 -6.38 -3.33
C PHE A 101 19.69 -5.29 -4.19
N ASP A 102 21.00 -5.36 -4.37
CA ASP A 102 21.74 -4.56 -5.33
C ASP A 102 22.36 -5.51 -6.36
N VAL A 103 22.16 -5.20 -7.64
CA VAL A 103 22.80 -5.91 -8.75
C VAL A 103 23.71 -4.94 -9.49
N ASP A 104 24.83 -5.43 -10.02
CA ASP A 104 25.82 -4.65 -10.77
C ASP A 104 25.46 -4.49 -12.27
N HIS A 105 24.39 -5.14 -12.74
CA HIS A 105 23.93 -5.08 -14.13
C HIS A 105 22.42 -5.32 -14.24
N PRO A 106 21.69 -4.62 -15.15
CA PRO A 106 20.24 -4.80 -15.32
C PRO A 106 19.81 -6.25 -15.62
N GLU A 107 20.56 -6.97 -16.45
CA GLU A 107 20.30 -8.38 -16.81
C GLU A 107 20.20 -9.32 -15.60
N LYS A 108 20.80 -8.97 -14.46
CA LYS A 108 20.75 -9.78 -13.22
C LYS A 108 19.47 -9.56 -12.40
N ILE A 109 18.62 -8.59 -12.77
CA ILE A 109 17.36 -8.32 -12.05
C ILE A 109 16.42 -9.52 -12.15
N ALA A 110 16.16 -10.03 -13.36
CA ALA A 110 15.20 -11.10 -13.58
C ALA A 110 15.60 -12.39 -12.82
N PRO A 111 16.87 -12.87 -12.88
CA PRO A 111 17.32 -14.01 -12.11
C PRO A 111 17.13 -13.88 -10.59
N VAL A 112 17.34 -12.68 -10.01
CA VAL A 112 17.14 -12.44 -8.58
C VAL A 112 15.65 -12.57 -8.21
N ILE A 113 14.77 -11.96 -9.01
CA ILE A 113 13.32 -12.04 -8.80
C ILE A 113 12.83 -13.49 -8.96
N GLN A 114 13.33 -14.23 -9.96
CA GLN A 114 12.98 -15.64 -10.17
C GLN A 114 13.35 -16.50 -8.97
N LYS A 115 14.59 -16.37 -8.46
CA LYS A 115 15.04 -17.07 -7.25
C LYS A 115 14.19 -16.74 -6.04
N TYR A 116 13.87 -15.46 -5.84
CA TYR A 116 12.98 -15.02 -4.76
C TYR A 116 11.60 -15.69 -4.88
N LEU A 117 10.99 -15.64 -6.06
CA LEU A 117 9.66 -16.23 -6.30
C LEU A 117 9.66 -17.77 -6.19
N ALA A 118 10.80 -18.42 -6.44
CA ALA A 118 10.98 -19.86 -6.25
C ALA A 118 11.14 -20.26 -4.77
N GLY A 119 11.32 -19.30 -3.86
CA GLY A 119 11.57 -19.57 -2.44
C GLY A 119 13.02 -19.98 -2.15
N ASP A 120 13.95 -19.70 -3.07
CA ASP A 120 15.37 -20.00 -2.84
C ASP A 120 15.92 -19.13 -1.71
N ASN A 121 16.81 -19.71 -0.89
CA ASN A 121 17.60 -18.95 0.09
C ASN A 121 18.54 -18.00 -0.67
N LEU A 122 18.13 -16.75 -0.81
CA LEU A 122 19.01 -15.67 -1.23
C LEU A 122 19.90 -15.28 -0.04
N ASP A 123 21.12 -14.79 -0.30
CA ASP A 123 21.93 -14.08 0.71
C ASP A 123 21.23 -12.75 1.01
N ILE A 124 20.16 -12.82 1.81
CA ILE A 124 19.26 -11.72 2.08
C ILE A 124 19.89 -10.85 3.15
N ASN A 125 20.18 -9.60 2.80
CA ASN A 125 20.48 -8.59 3.79
C ASN A 125 19.15 -8.12 4.40
N ILE A 126 18.62 -8.89 5.37
CA ILE A 126 17.44 -8.50 6.14
C ILE A 126 17.89 -7.31 6.99
N GLN A 127 17.65 -6.09 6.51
CA GLN A 127 17.95 -4.91 7.33
C GLN A 127 16.94 -4.85 8.48
N GLU A 128 17.41 -5.17 9.69
CA GLU A 128 16.64 -5.04 10.94
C GLU A 128 16.22 -3.58 11.20
N ASN A 129 16.97 -2.60 10.68
CA ASN A 129 16.60 -1.19 10.70
C ASN A 129 15.71 -0.86 9.50
N GLN A 130 14.39 -0.82 9.72
CA GLN A 130 13.38 -0.56 8.69
C GLN A 130 13.47 0.86 8.12
N VAL A 131 14.30 1.05 7.09
CA VAL A 131 14.25 2.22 6.22
C VAL A 131 12.87 2.27 5.56
N ARG A 132 12.09 3.32 5.84
CA ARG A 132 10.80 3.58 5.17
C ARG A 132 11.01 3.98 3.73
N ASP A 133 10.25 3.40 2.81
CA ASP A 133 10.27 3.74 1.39
C ASP A 133 8.93 4.37 0.99
N MET A 134 8.98 5.66 0.68
CA MET A 134 7.81 6.45 0.26
C MET A 134 7.82 6.63 -1.25
N LEU A 135 6.84 6.06 -1.93
CA LEU A 135 6.77 6.02 -3.40
C LEU A 135 5.78 7.06 -3.92
N VAL A 136 6.26 8.09 -4.61
CA VAL A 136 5.40 9.11 -5.24
C VAL A 136 5.18 8.79 -6.71
N CYS A 137 3.92 8.65 -7.13
CA CYS A 137 3.62 8.42 -8.54
C CYS A 137 3.95 9.66 -9.37
N THR A 138 4.79 9.49 -10.38
CA THR A 138 5.27 10.58 -11.27
C THR A 138 5.18 10.22 -12.75
N HIS A 139 4.45 9.15 -13.06
CA HIS A 139 4.40 8.50 -14.37
C HIS A 139 3.55 9.28 -15.39
N GLY A 140 4.11 10.36 -15.93
CA GLY A 140 3.41 11.29 -16.82
C GLY A 140 2.96 10.70 -18.16
N SER A 141 3.71 9.74 -18.70
CA SER A 141 3.37 9.01 -19.92
C SER A 141 2.10 8.18 -19.75
N HIS A 142 1.86 7.63 -18.56
CA HIS A 142 0.63 6.90 -18.24
C HIS A 142 -0.55 7.83 -17.92
N ASP A 143 -0.37 8.87 -17.12
CA ASP A 143 -1.42 9.85 -16.86
C ASP A 143 -0.84 11.24 -16.54
N LYS A 144 -1.38 12.26 -17.21
CA LYS A 144 -0.93 13.66 -17.11
C LYS A 144 -1.00 14.21 -15.68
N CYS A 145 -1.96 13.76 -14.86
CA CYS A 145 -2.06 14.18 -13.46
C CYS A 145 -0.89 13.67 -12.61
N CYS A 146 -0.35 12.48 -12.91
CA CYS A 146 0.84 11.97 -12.22
C CYS A 146 2.04 12.89 -12.44
N ALA A 147 2.24 13.40 -13.66
CA ALA A 147 3.29 14.36 -13.94
C ALA A 147 3.00 15.74 -13.34
N LYS A 148 1.79 16.27 -13.57
CA LYS A 148 1.38 17.62 -13.16
C LYS A 148 1.45 17.82 -11.65
N TYR A 149 0.97 16.85 -10.87
CA TYR A 149 0.88 16.95 -9.41
C TYR A 149 1.98 16.17 -8.68
N GLY A 150 2.34 14.98 -9.18
CA GLY A 150 3.30 14.10 -8.52
C GLY A 150 4.73 14.63 -8.53
N ASN A 151 5.20 15.20 -9.65
CA ASN A 151 6.58 15.72 -9.71
C ASN A 151 6.82 16.89 -8.73
N PRO A 152 5.97 17.94 -8.70
CA PRO A 152 6.10 19.00 -7.70
C PRO A 152 6.03 18.49 -6.27
N PHE A 153 5.11 17.57 -5.98
CA PHE A 153 4.98 16.96 -4.65
C PHE A 153 6.25 16.18 -4.25
N TYR A 154 6.81 15.35 -5.13
CA TYR A 154 8.06 14.64 -4.85
C TYR A 154 9.20 15.59 -4.46
N MET A 155 9.35 16.72 -5.18
CA MET A 155 10.40 17.70 -4.87
C MET A 155 10.16 18.37 -3.51
N GLN A 156 8.90 18.72 -3.20
CA GLN A 156 8.51 19.27 -1.90
C GLN A 156 8.72 18.29 -0.75
N ALA A 157 8.34 17.03 -0.94
CA ALA A 157 8.48 15.98 0.05
C ALA A 157 9.95 15.64 0.31
N LYS A 158 10.77 15.55 -0.75
CA LYS A 158 12.24 15.41 -0.63
C LYS A 158 12.86 16.56 0.15
N LYS A 159 12.45 17.80 -0.14
CA LYS A 159 12.91 18.99 0.60
C LYS A 159 12.49 18.91 2.07
N THR A 160 11.25 18.52 2.35
CA THR A 160 10.71 18.41 3.72
C THR A 160 11.46 17.36 4.54
N ILE A 161 11.76 16.19 3.98
CA ILE A 161 12.60 15.15 4.63
C ILE A 161 13.97 15.74 5.00
N SER A 162 14.60 16.46 4.06
CA SER A 162 15.91 17.09 4.30
C SER A 162 15.86 18.19 5.35
N GLU A 163 14.84 19.06 5.34
CA GLU A 163 14.65 20.14 6.31
C GLU A 163 14.43 19.60 7.73
N LEU A 164 13.72 18.47 7.86
CA LEU A 164 13.46 17.81 9.15
C LEU A 164 14.60 16.90 9.61
N GLY A 165 15.64 16.69 8.79
CA GLY A 165 16.78 15.84 9.14
C GLY A 165 16.45 14.35 9.29
N ILE A 166 15.38 13.86 8.65
CA ILE A 166 14.96 12.46 8.75
C ILE A 166 15.91 11.57 7.93
N LYS A 167 16.62 10.65 8.60
CA LYS A 167 17.65 9.80 7.99
C LYS A 167 17.14 8.41 7.55
N ASN A 168 16.11 7.88 8.22
CA ASN A 168 15.61 6.52 8.00
C ASN A 168 14.41 6.48 7.01
N THR A 169 14.41 7.36 6.02
CA THR A 169 13.33 7.43 5.03
C THR A 169 13.90 7.76 3.66
N ARG A 170 13.57 6.93 2.67
CA ARG A 170 13.86 7.18 1.25
C ARG A 170 12.57 7.57 0.56
N ILE A 171 12.63 8.63 -0.23
CA ILE A 171 11.55 9.00 -1.13
C ILE A 171 11.95 8.64 -2.55
N TRP A 172 11.02 8.02 -3.28
CA TRP A 172 11.21 7.55 -4.63
C TRP A 172 10.19 8.19 -5.55
N LYS A 173 10.61 8.48 -6.77
CA LYS A 173 9.67 8.60 -7.88
C LYS A 173 9.29 7.18 -8.31
N ALA A 174 8.02 6.93 -8.52
CA ALA A 174 7.51 5.61 -8.89
C ALA A 174 6.64 5.64 -10.16
N SER A 175 6.64 4.52 -10.88
CA SER A 175 5.71 4.27 -11.98
C SER A 175 4.28 4.14 -11.47
N HIS A 176 3.33 4.06 -12.39
CA HIS A 176 1.92 4.12 -12.03
C HIS A 176 1.47 2.95 -11.15
N PHE A 177 0.83 3.25 -10.02
CA PHE A 177 0.27 2.28 -9.07
C PHE A 177 -1.23 2.49 -8.78
N GLY A 178 -1.94 3.21 -9.65
CA GLY A 178 -3.37 3.50 -9.47
C GLY A 178 -3.66 4.77 -8.67
N GLY A 179 -4.87 5.30 -8.88
CA GLY A 179 -5.37 6.47 -8.16
C GLY A 179 -4.85 7.82 -8.69
N HIS A 180 -4.50 7.93 -9.98
CA HIS A 180 -4.05 9.22 -10.55
C HIS A 180 -5.09 10.34 -10.45
N ARG A 181 -6.39 10.01 -10.34
CA ARG A 181 -7.44 11.00 -10.02
C ARG A 181 -7.31 11.57 -8.60
N PHE A 182 -6.52 10.95 -7.74
CA PHE A 182 -6.14 11.46 -6.42
C PHE A 182 -4.72 12.01 -6.43
N ALA A 183 -4.12 12.30 -7.58
CA ALA A 183 -2.74 12.82 -7.62
C ALA A 183 -2.63 14.16 -6.89
N PRO A 184 -1.57 14.42 -6.12
CA PRO A 184 -0.41 13.56 -5.95
C PRO A 184 -0.69 12.37 -5.01
N THR A 185 -0.22 11.18 -5.40
CA THR A 185 -0.39 9.93 -4.65
C THR A 185 0.93 9.40 -4.12
N MET A 186 0.86 8.70 -2.99
CA MET A 186 2.01 8.08 -2.34
C MET A 186 1.66 6.70 -1.77
N ILE A 187 2.62 5.76 -1.79
CA ILE A 187 2.61 4.54 -0.96
C ILE A 187 3.70 4.68 0.10
N ASP A 188 3.40 4.33 1.34
CA ASP A 188 4.36 4.30 2.46
C ASP A 188 4.62 2.85 2.88
N PHE A 189 5.82 2.36 2.59
CA PHE A 189 6.32 1.05 3.00
C PHE A 189 7.23 1.16 4.22
N PRO A 190 7.27 0.15 5.12
CA PRO A 190 6.73 -1.22 4.95
C PRO A 190 5.25 -1.41 5.27
N ASP A 191 4.54 -0.42 5.83
CA ASP A 191 3.13 -0.57 6.20
C ASP A 191 2.24 -0.91 5.00
N GLY A 192 2.59 -0.42 3.80
CA GLY A 192 1.79 -0.57 2.59
C GLY A 192 0.53 0.29 2.61
N ARG A 193 0.64 1.51 3.15
CA ARG A 193 -0.47 2.46 3.26
C ARG A 193 -0.50 3.41 2.07
N TYR A 194 -1.70 3.62 1.53
CA TYR A 194 -1.91 4.43 0.34
C TYR A 194 -2.46 5.81 0.68
N TYR A 195 -1.95 6.83 0.00
CA TYR A 195 -2.36 8.21 0.17
C TYR A 195 -2.58 8.92 -1.17
N GLY A 196 -3.38 9.98 -1.14
CA GLY A 196 -3.74 10.82 -2.29
C GLY A 196 -4.05 12.25 -1.85
N LEU A 197 -4.22 13.15 -2.82
CA LEU A 197 -4.52 14.56 -2.61
C LEU A 197 -3.52 15.27 -1.67
N LEU A 198 -2.27 14.79 -1.68
CA LEU A 198 -1.27 15.19 -0.69
C LEU A 198 -0.79 16.63 -0.89
N ASP A 199 -0.43 17.24 0.23
CA ASP A 199 0.26 18.51 0.35
C ASP A 199 1.40 18.40 1.38
N ARG A 200 2.06 19.52 1.68
CA ARG A 200 3.20 19.53 2.62
C ARG A 200 2.80 19.12 4.04
N GLU A 201 1.63 19.56 4.51
CA GLU A 201 1.23 19.40 5.91
C GLU A 201 0.71 17.98 6.18
N SER A 202 -0.10 17.44 5.27
CA SER A 202 -0.46 16.02 5.29
C SER A 202 0.78 15.13 5.19
N PHE A 203 1.72 15.45 4.30
CA PHE A 203 2.99 14.71 4.19
C PHE A 203 3.81 14.74 5.49
N LYS A 204 3.97 15.90 6.14
CA LYS A 204 4.65 16.00 7.45
C LYS A 204 3.97 15.15 8.51
N SER A 205 2.63 15.20 8.57
CA SER A 205 1.84 14.43 9.54
C SER A 205 2.09 12.93 9.36
N ILE A 206 2.06 12.43 8.12
CA ILE A 206 2.34 11.02 7.76
C ILE A 206 3.81 10.65 8.03
N LEU A 207 4.74 11.53 7.67
CA LEU A 207 6.17 11.31 7.85
C LEU A 207 6.53 11.16 9.32
N LEU A 208 6.01 12.04 10.16
CA LEU A 208 6.31 12.07 11.59
C LEU A 208 5.36 11.19 12.42
N ARG A 209 4.26 10.69 11.83
CA ARG A 209 3.14 10.05 12.54
C ARG A 209 2.65 10.90 13.73
N THR A 210 2.40 12.18 13.47
CA THR A 210 1.98 13.16 14.50
C THR A 210 0.85 14.06 14.02
N GLY A 211 0.24 14.78 14.97
CA GLY A 211 -0.89 15.67 14.70
C GLY A 211 -2.25 14.98 14.86
N ASN A 212 -3.31 15.68 14.46
CA ASN A 212 -4.67 15.13 14.55
C ASN A 212 -4.90 14.07 13.47
N ILE A 213 -5.06 12.80 13.87
CA ILE A 213 -5.29 11.68 12.93
C ILE A 213 -6.47 11.90 11.98
N LYS A 214 -7.49 12.66 12.40
CA LYS A 214 -8.67 12.94 11.58
C LYS A 214 -8.35 13.80 10.35
N SER A 215 -7.23 14.54 10.34
CA SER A 215 -6.79 15.27 9.15
C SER A 215 -6.46 14.33 7.99
N LEU A 216 -6.16 13.05 8.26
CA LEU A 216 -5.91 12.06 7.23
C LEU A 216 -7.17 11.65 6.45
N GLY A 217 -8.37 12.00 6.92
CA GLY A 217 -9.63 11.55 6.28
C GLY A 217 -9.77 11.92 4.81
N GLY A 218 -9.20 13.06 4.39
CA GLY A 218 -9.21 13.51 3.00
C GLY A 218 -8.01 13.05 2.17
N VAL A 219 -7.00 12.42 2.76
CA VAL A 219 -5.74 12.04 2.08
C VAL A 219 -5.40 10.56 2.20
N TYR A 220 -6.10 9.81 3.05
CA TYR A 220 -5.88 8.39 3.27
C TYR A 220 -6.77 7.53 2.36
N ARG A 221 -6.14 6.74 1.49
CA ARG A 221 -6.81 5.87 0.52
C ARG A 221 -7.10 4.48 1.05
N GLY A 222 -6.32 4.02 2.04
CA GLY A 222 -6.50 2.74 2.71
C GLY A 222 -5.22 1.93 2.90
N TRP A 223 -5.36 0.84 3.67
CA TRP A 223 -4.28 -0.09 3.97
C TRP A 223 -4.23 -1.23 2.94
N GLY A 224 -3.10 -1.36 2.24
CA GLY A 224 -2.91 -2.32 1.15
C GLY A 224 -2.96 -3.79 1.55
N ILE A 225 -2.94 -4.11 2.86
CA ILE A 225 -3.14 -5.48 3.33
C ILE A 225 -4.63 -5.90 3.35
N LEU A 226 -5.56 -4.94 3.29
CA LEU A 226 -7.00 -5.15 3.38
C LEU A 226 -7.69 -5.02 2.01
N PRO A 227 -8.78 -5.79 1.76
CA PRO A 227 -9.63 -5.55 0.60
C PRO A 227 -10.14 -4.10 0.57
N THR A 228 -10.29 -3.53 -0.62
CA THR A 228 -10.66 -2.12 -0.81
C THR A 228 -11.93 -1.72 -0.06
N CYS A 229 -12.96 -2.56 -0.07
CA CYS A 229 -14.20 -2.29 0.64
C CYS A 229 -14.02 -2.21 2.18
N ILE A 230 -13.06 -2.93 2.75
CA ILE A 230 -12.82 -2.98 4.20
C ILE A 230 -11.94 -1.81 4.69
N GLN A 231 -11.26 -1.12 3.78
CA GLN A 231 -10.43 0.04 4.16
C GLN A 231 -11.26 1.18 4.78
N ALA A 232 -12.57 1.27 4.47
CA ALA A 232 -13.46 2.21 5.14
C ALA A 232 -13.65 1.87 6.65
N LEU A 233 -13.77 0.58 7.00
CA LEU A 233 -13.77 0.15 8.40
C LEU A 233 -12.44 0.47 9.08
N GLU A 234 -11.34 0.19 8.39
CA GLU A 234 -10.01 0.45 8.91
C GLU A 234 -9.73 1.94 9.17
N ARG A 235 -10.28 2.85 8.34
CA ARG A 235 -10.22 4.29 8.62
C ARG A 235 -10.93 4.66 9.92
N GLU A 236 -12.08 4.06 10.23
CA GLU A 236 -12.78 4.32 11.50
C GLU A 236 -11.99 3.80 12.70
N LEU A 237 -11.34 2.63 12.56
CA LEU A 237 -10.41 2.11 13.57
C LEU A 237 -9.20 3.03 13.77
N MET A 238 -8.63 3.52 12.68
CA MET A 238 -7.56 4.52 12.71
C MET A 238 -7.99 5.80 13.43
N PHE A 239 -9.20 6.31 13.18
CA PHE A 239 -9.71 7.49 13.88
C PHE A 239 -10.02 7.24 15.35
N HIS A 240 -10.44 6.03 15.70
CA HIS A 240 -10.73 5.64 17.08
C HIS A 240 -9.45 5.50 17.91
N HIS A 241 -8.40 4.87 17.35
CA HIS A 241 -7.16 4.58 18.07
C HIS A 241 -6.05 5.64 17.87
N GLY A 242 -6.19 6.54 16.89
CA GLY A 242 -5.15 7.52 16.60
C GLY A 242 -3.93 6.90 15.91
N TRP A 243 -2.77 7.56 16.07
CA TRP A 243 -1.52 7.11 15.47
C TRP A 243 -1.03 5.76 15.98
N GLU A 244 -1.45 5.34 17.18
CA GLU A 244 -1.13 4.02 17.72
C GLU A 244 -1.63 2.89 16.83
N TRP A 245 -2.71 3.10 16.06
CA TRP A 245 -3.25 2.12 15.10
C TRP A 245 -2.19 1.60 14.11
N PHE A 246 -1.18 2.40 13.80
CA PHE A 246 -0.13 2.03 12.84
C PHE A 246 0.85 0.99 13.39
N GLU A 247 0.82 0.74 14.70
CA GLU A 247 1.60 -0.30 15.38
C GLU A 247 0.78 -1.58 15.64
N TYR A 248 -0.51 -1.57 15.29
CA TYR A 248 -1.41 -2.69 15.55
C TYR A 248 -1.23 -3.76 14.48
N LYS A 249 -1.49 -5.01 14.87
CA LYS A 249 -1.52 -6.14 13.94
C LYS A 249 -2.94 -6.65 13.80
N ILE A 250 -3.32 -7.03 12.58
CA ILE A 250 -4.67 -7.53 12.31
C ILE A 250 -4.64 -8.93 11.72
N ASN A 251 -5.67 -9.71 12.03
CA ASN A 251 -6.02 -10.93 11.31
C ASN A 251 -7.39 -10.71 10.64
N PHE A 252 -7.42 -10.82 9.31
CA PHE A 252 -8.66 -10.70 8.55
C PHE A 252 -9.40 -12.03 8.63
N LEU A 253 -10.48 -12.09 9.41
CA LEU A 253 -11.16 -13.36 9.72
C LEU A 253 -12.18 -13.73 8.66
N ASP A 254 -13.10 -12.82 8.35
CA ASP A 254 -14.21 -13.10 7.45
C ASP A 254 -14.75 -11.84 6.77
N ILE A 255 -15.40 -12.04 5.63
CA ILE A 255 -16.13 -11.03 4.88
C ILE A 255 -17.33 -11.66 4.18
N ASP A 256 -18.50 -11.13 4.50
CA ASP A 256 -19.75 -11.40 3.80
C ASP A 256 -20.15 -10.14 3.02
N ILE A 257 -20.35 -10.30 1.71
CA ILE A 257 -20.79 -9.25 0.80
C ILE A 257 -22.08 -9.72 0.16
N ASN A 258 -23.15 -8.97 0.35
CA ASN A 258 -24.41 -9.30 -0.29
C ASN A 258 -24.34 -9.17 -1.83
N SER A 259 -25.27 -9.81 -2.53
CA SER A 259 -25.23 -9.96 -3.99
C SER A 259 -25.22 -8.64 -4.77
N ASP A 260 -25.90 -7.61 -4.26
CA ASP A 260 -25.97 -6.27 -4.86
C ASP A 260 -24.85 -5.31 -4.37
N ARG A 261 -23.97 -5.79 -3.48
CA ARG A 261 -22.85 -5.03 -2.88
C ARG A 261 -23.30 -3.77 -2.14
N THR A 262 -24.52 -3.74 -1.61
CA THR A 262 -25.01 -2.64 -0.78
C THR A 262 -24.67 -2.82 0.70
N LEU A 263 -24.37 -4.04 1.15
CA LEU A 263 -24.08 -4.39 2.53
C LEU A 263 -22.86 -5.30 2.61
N ILE A 264 -21.96 -4.97 3.53
CA ILE A 264 -20.77 -5.77 3.84
C ILE A 264 -20.72 -5.97 5.35
N GLN A 265 -20.52 -7.22 5.76
CA GLN A 265 -20.23 -7.59 7.14
C GLN A 265 -18.83 -8.20 7.18
N THR A 266 -18.02 -7.80 8.14
CA THR A 266 -16.65 -8.30 8.25
C THR A 266 -16.22 -8.39 9.69
N GLN A 267 -15.24 -9.25 9.95
CA GLN A 267 -14.65 -9.42 11.25
C GLN A 267 -13.12 -9.36 11.16
N LEU A 268 -12.51 -8.56 12.04
CA LEU A 268 -11.07 -8.41 12.18
C LEU A 268 -10.67 -8.80 13.61
N ALA A 269 -9.73 -9.71 13.80
CA ALA A 269 -9.04 -9.81 15.09
C ALA A 269 -7.89 -8.80 15.10
N VAL A 270 -7.68 -8.15 16.24
CA VAL A 270 -6.69 -7.09 16.39
C VAL A 270 -5.82 -7.37 17.61
N VAL A 271 -4.51 -7.21 17.44
CA VAL A 271 -3.51 -7.27 18.50
C VAL A 271 -2.88 -5.89 18.65
N LYS A 272 -2.97 -5.33 19.86
CA LYS A 272 -2.30 -4.09 20.23
C LYS A 272 -0.82 -4.31 20.53
N PRO A 273 0.00 -3.25 20.57
CA PRO A 273 1.42 -3.34 20.95
C PRO A 273 1.67 -3.92 22.35
N ASP A 274 0.73 -3.72 23.29
CA ASP A 274 0.79 -4.30 24.64
C ASP A 274 0.41 -5.79 24.70
N GLY A 275 0.10 -6.40 23.55
CA GLY A 275 -0.30 -7.80 23.40
C GLY A 275 -1.78 -8.06 23.70
N SER A 276 -2.56 -7.05 24.10
CA SER A 276 -4.00 -7.20 24.27
C SER A 276 -4.71 -7.45 22.94
N ARG A 277 -5.79 -8.23 22.98
CA ARG A 277 -6.52 -8.67 21.79
C ARG A 277 -7.99 -8.35 21.89
N TYR A 278 -8.57 -8.01 20.75
CA TYR A 278 -10.01 -7.86 20.60
C TYR A 278 -10.41 -8.17 19.17
N THR A 279 -11.68 -8.50 19.02
CA THR A 279 -12.31 -8.68 17.72
C THR A 279 -13.16 -7.46 17.42
N CYS A 280 -13.04 -6.95 16.20
CA CYS A 280 -13.84 -5.86 15.65
C CYS A 280 -14.79 -6.44 14.60
N GLU A 281 -16.09 -6.28 14.84
CA GLU A 281 -17.13 -6.58 13.85
C GLU A 281 -17.60 -5.27 13.23
N GLY A 282 -17.54 -5.20 11.89
CA GLY A 282 -17.93 -4.03 11.13
C GLY A 282 -19.08 -4.33 10.18
N ARG A 283 -20.07 -3.43 10.15
CA ARG A 283 -21.14 -3.43 9.14
C ARG A 283 -21.04 -2.19 8.27
N LEU A 284 -20.64 -2.37 7.01
CA LEU A 284 -20.52 -1.30 6.03
C LEU A 284 -21.71 -1.29 5.07
N VAL A 285 -22.22 -0.10 4.76
CA VAL A 285 -23.36 0.09 3.86
C VAL A 285 -22.93 1.01 2.73
N LYS A 286 -23.39 0.73 1.51
CA LYS A 286 -23.16 1.60 0.35
C LYS A 286 -23.68 3.00 0.66
N ASP A 287 -22.82 3.98 0.43
CA ASP A 287 -23.13 5.39 0.58
C ASP A 287 -23.57 5.94 -0.78
N GLU A 288 -24.88 6.00 -1.02
CA GLU A 288 -25.42 6.55 -2.27
C GLU A 288 -25.12 8.05 -2.42
N SER A 289 -24.91 8.78 -1.32
CA SER A 289 -24.61 10.21 -1.37
C SER A 289 -23.17 10.52 -1.77
N LYS A 290 -22.24 9.59 -1.51
CA LYS A 290 -20.83 9.71 -1.87
C LYS A 290 -20.43 8.86 -3.08
N THR A 291 -21.26 7.90 -3.48
CA THR A 291 -21.05 7.14 -4.71
C THR A 291 -21.21 8.06 -5.89
N ILE A 292 -20.20 8.09 -6.76
CA ILE A 292 -20.11 9.10 -7.82
C ILE A 292 -19.71 8.48 -9.16
N GLN A 293 -20.18 9.07 -10.26
CA GLN A 293 -19.74 8.74 -11.61
C GLN A 293 -18.76 9.79 -12.13
N LEU A 294 -17.51 9.39 -12.36
CA LEU A 294 -16.47 10.26 -12.89
C LEU A 294 -15.60 9.54 -13.90
N LYS A 295 -14.91 10.30 -14.73
CA LYS A 295 -13.80 9.78 -15.55
C LYS A 295 -12.64 9.40 -14.64
N GLY A 296 -12.29 8.11 -14.66
CA GLY A 296 -11.24 7.58 -13.81
C GLY A 296 -9.84 8.13 -14.14
N SER A 297 -9.54 8.33 -15.44
CA SER A 297 -8.24 8.78 -15.97
C SER A 297 -8.36 9.97 -16.91
N CYS A 298 -7.24 10.65 -17.20
CA CYS A 298 -7.22 11.81 -18.10
C CYS A 298 -7.62 11.45 -19.53
N ASP A 299 -7.36 10.22 -19.96
CA ASP A 299 -7.64 9.73 -21.31
C ASP A 299 -8.91 8.87 -21.36
N ALA A 300 -9.67 8.78 -20.26
CA ALA A 300 -10.94 8.06 -20.22
C ALA A 300 -11.98 8.74 -21.12
N THR A 301 -12.58 7.95 -22.01
CA THR A 301 -13.73 8.35 -22.81
C THR A 301 -15.01 8.32 -21.98
N ASN A 302 -15.17 7.29 -21.15
CA ASN A 302 -16.35 7.03 -20.34
C ASN A 302 -16.15 7.38 -18.86
N SER A 303 -17.26 7.70 -18.19
CA SER A 303 -17.32 7.77 -16.73
C SER A 303 -17.59 6.39 -16.14
N TYR A 304 -17.08 6.15 -14.93
CA TYR A 304 -17.28 4.92 -14.18
C TYR A 304 -17.85 5.27 -12.80
N GLU A 305 -18.68 4.38 -12.26
CA GLU A 305 -19.20 4.49 -10.91
C GLU A 305 -18.11 4.08 -9.89
N PHE A 306 -17.89 4.94 -8.90
CA PHE A 306 -17.00 4.70 -7.77
C PHE A 306 -17.85 4.55 -6.50
N ILE A 307 -18.20 3.31 -6.19
CA ILE A 307 -18.98 2.95 -5.00
C ILE A 307 -18.21 3.32 -3.73
N LYS A 308 -18.90 3.97 -2.80
CA LYS A 308 -18.38 4.29 -1.47
C LYS A 308 -19.17 3.56 -0.40
N TYR A 309 -18.54 3.33 0.73
CA TYR A 309 -19.16 2.71 1.89
C TYR A 309 -18.93 3.58 3.12
N TYR A 310 -19.92 3.62 4.00
CA TYR A 310 -19.77 4.12 5.36
C TYR A 310 -19.95 2.99 6.36
N VAL A 311 -19.32 3.10 7.52
CA VAL A 311 -19.47 2.14 8.61
C VAL A 311 -20.74 2.49 9.37
N SER A 312 -21.77 1.65 9.26
CA SER A 312 -23.04 1.83 9.96
C SER A 312 -22.96 1.42 11.42
N HIS A 313 -22.20 0.35 11.72
CA HIS A 313 -22.03 -0.20 13.06
C HIS A 313 -20.62 -0.76 13.22
N ILE A 314 -20.06 -0.60 14.42
CA ILE A 314 -18.79 -1.20 14.82
C ILE A 314 -18.92 -1.72 16.25
N ASN A 315 -18.62 -3.01 16.44
CA ASN A 315 -18.66 -3.65 17.75
C ASN A 315 -17.28 -4.20 18.13
N PHE A 316 -16.91 -4.05 19.39
CA PHE A 316 -15.65 -4.51 19.93
C PHE A 316 -15.89 -5.59 20.98
N THR A 317 -15.29 -6.76 20.78
CA THR A 317 -15.35 -7.88 21.72
C THR A 317 -13.93 -8.15 22.22
N ILE A 318 -13.66 -7.88 23.50
CA ILE A 318 -12.35 -8.15 24.10
C ILE A 318 -12.15 -9.65 24.22
N GLU A 319 -11.04 -10.17 23.68
CA GLU A 319 -10.66 -11.55 23.92
C GLU A 319 -10.14 -11.67 25.35
N ARG A 320 -10.89 -12.32 26.24
CA ARG A 320 -10.38 -12.66 27.56
C ARG A 320 -9.26 -13.67 27.36
N LYS A 321 -8.06 -13.40 27.90
CA LYS A 321 -6.98 -14.39 28.01
C LYS A 321 -7.61 -15.69 28.50
N ILE A 322 -7.57 -16.73 27.67
CA ILE A 322 -7.74 -18.08 28.18
C ILE A 322 -6.54 -18.25 29.10
N THR A 323 -6.74 -18.10 30.41
CA THR A 323 -5.80 -18.63 31.41
C THR A 323 -5.57 -20.07 30.99
N GLU A 324 -4.34 -20.38 30.58
CA GLU A 324 -3.89 -21.75 30.44
C GLU A 324 -4.32 -22.46 31.73
N LYS A 325 -5.38 -23.28 31.64
CA LYS A 325 -5.65 -24.24 32.69
C LYS A 325 -4.42 -25.12 32.70
N VAL A 326 -3.54 -24.88 33.66
CA VAL A 326 -2.54 -25.83 34.12
C VAL A 326 -3.27 -27.16 34.22
N LEU A 327 -3.02 -28.04 33.26
CA LEU A 327 -3.40 -29.44 33.38
C LEU A 327 -2.58 -29.94 34.57
N VAL A 328 -3.24 -29.96 35.73
CA VAL A 328 -2.70 -30.54 36.94
C VAL A 328 -2.47 -32.01 36.62
N ASN A 329 -1.21 -32.37 36.40
CA ASN A 329 -0.76 -33.75 36.33
C ASN A 329 -1.14 -34.45 37.64
N TYR A 330 -1.88 -35.55 37.52
CA TYR A 330 -2.06 -36.56 38.55
C TYR A 330 -1.88 -37.94 37.92
N PRO A 331 -1.45 -38.96 38.69
CA PRO A 331 -0.11 -39.50 38.59
C PRO A 331 -0.07 -40.86 37.90
N GLN A 332 1.14 -41.25 37.51
CA GLN A 332 1.52 -42.58 37.06
C GLN A 332 0.85 -43.69 37.89
N LYS A 333 0.13 -44.60 37.22
CA LYS A 333 -0.08 -45.95 37.73
C LYS A 333 0.96 -46.89 37.12
N LYS A 334 1.69 -47.53 38.03
CA LYS A 334 2.72 -48.55 37.82
C LYS A 334 2.17 -49.82 37.17
N ALA A 335 3.06 -50.44 36.39
CA ALA A 335 3.31 -51.86 36.19
C ALA A 335 2.18 -52.88 36.48
N SER A 336 1.87 -53.64 35.43
CA SER A 336 1.91 -55.11 35.43
C SER A 336 2.12 -55.58 34.00
#